data_AF-A0A7X7V8F6-F1
#
_entry.id   AF-A0A7X7V8F6-F1
#
_cell.length_a   1.000
_cell.length_b   1.000
_cell.length_c   1.000
_cell.angle_alpha   90.00
_cell.angle_beta   90.00
_cell.angle_gamma   90.00
#
_symmetry.space_group_name_H-M   'P 1'
#
loop_
_entity.id
_entity.type
_entity.pdbx_description
1 polymer ?
#
loop_
_entity_poly.entity_id
_entity_poly.type
_entity_poly.pdbx_seq_one_letter_code
_entity_poly.pdbx_strand_id
1 'polypeptide(L)'
;MTAWYAVTATALQPVSIGRTNAKAFLTRTEPVITGAALRGALAAWWLRTNGRDATFRQLFDGEVRFGPLIRSDCLLENLSVTECKYHQGD
;
A
#
# COMPACT_ATOMS: atom_id res chain seq x y z
N MET A 1 -7.27 -19.56 9.13
CA MET A 1 -6.81 -18.45 9.99
C MET A 1 -5.90 -17.57 9.15
N THR A 2 -6.26 -16.32 8.90
CA THR A 2 -5.43 -15.40 8.12
C THR A 2 -4.38 -14.80 9.05
N ALA A 3 -3.12 -15.22 8.91
CA ALA A 3 -2.01 -14.62 9.65
C ALA A 3 -1.61 -13.30 8.97
N TRP A 4 -1.55 -12.23 9.74
CA TRP A 4 -1.03 -10.94 9.29
C TRP A 4 0.41 -10.79 9.75
N TYR A 5 1.29 -10.42 8.82
CA TYR A 5 2.66 -10.07 9.13
C TYR A 5 2.77 -8.55 9.22
N ALA A 6 3.25 -8.05 10.36
CA ALA A 6 3.60 -6.65 10.51
C ALA A 6 4.98 -6.42 9.89
N VAL A 7 5.08 -5.44 8.99
CA VAL A 7 6.34 -5.04 8.35
C VAL A 7 6.64 -3.60 8.71
N THR A 8 7.83 -3.36 9.25
CA THR A 8 8.34 -2.01 9.50
C THR A 8 9.40 -1.68 8.46
N ALA A 9 9.29 -0.51 7.83
CA ALA A 9 10.29 0.01 6.91
C ALA A 9 10.78 1.36 7.41
N THR A 10 12.09 1.60 7.28
CA THR A 10 12.70 2.89 7.59
C THR A 10 13.16 3.53 6.29
N ALA A 11 12.66 4.74 6.01
CA ALA A 11 13.16 5.55 4.93
C ALA A 11 14.50 6.17 5.35
N LEU A 12 15.60 5.76 4.72
CA LEU A 12 16.94 6.31 4.97
C LEU A 12 17.19 7.65 4.25
N GLN A 13 16.28 8.02 3.36
CA GLN A 13 16.28 9.26 2.59
C GLN A 13 14.83 9.73 2.36
N PRO A 14 14.61 11.01 2.03
CA PRO A 14 13.27 11.47 1.64
C PRO A 14 12.69 10.64 0.49
N VAL A 15 11.42 10.25 0.62
CA VAL A 15 10.70 9.42 -0.38
C VAL A 15 9.58 10.25 -1.00
N SER A 16 9.47 10.21 -2.33
CA SER A 16 8.33 10.75 -3.07
C SER A 16 7.40 9.62 -3.50
N ILE A 17 6.11 9.77 -3.24
CA ILE A 17 5.08 8.76 -3.51
C ILE A 17 4.01 9.39 -4.39
N GLY A 18 3.98 9.01 -5.66
CA GLY A 18 3.08 9.62 -6.64
C GLY A 18 1.64 9.12 -6.56
N ARG A 19 0.69 10.06 -6.57
CA ARG A 19 -0.75 9.78 -6.57
C ARG A 19 -1.32 9.51 -7.97
N THR A 20 -0.73 10.05 -9.04
CA THR A 20 -1.30 10.05 -10.40
C THR A 20 -0.23 10.11 -11.50
N ASN A 21 -0.62 9.82 -12.76
CA ASN A 21 0.18 10.13 -13.94
C ASN A 21 0.67 11.59 -13.89
N ALA A 22 1.94 11.79 -14.19
CA ALA A 22 2.61 13.09 -14.12
C ALA A 22 1.93 14.11 -15.05
N LYS A 23 1.00 14.92 -14.52
CA LYS A 23 0.69 16.21 -15.11
C LYS A 23 1.70 17.21 -14.53
N ALA A 24 2.56 17.73 -15.40
CA ALA A 24 3.52 18.80 -15.09
C ALA A 24 4.65 18.48 -14.09
N PHE A 25 5.12 17.22 -14.00
CA PHE A 25 6.29 16.81 -13.18
C PHE A 25 6.20 17.12 -11.68
N LEU A 26 5.04 17.55 -11.18
CA LEU A 26 4.78 17.79 -9.76
C LEU A 26 4.09 16.58 -9.16
N THR A 27 4.89 15.65 -8.66
CA THR A 27 4.41 14.50 -7.91
C THR A 27 4.06 14.95 -6.50
N ARG A 28 2.77 15.25 -6.25
CA ARG A 28 2.27 15.46 -4.89
C ARG A 28 2.55 14.18 -4.10
N THR A 29 3.40 14.28 -3.08
CA THR A 29 3.81 13.14 -2.25
C THR A 29 2.70 12.82 -1.27
N GLU A 30 2.12 11.62 -1.36
CA GLU A 30 1.20 11.13 -0.34
C GLU A 30 1.95 10.83 0.96
N PRO A 31 1.33 11.01 2.15
CA PRO A 31 1.95 10.70 3.43
C PRO A 31 2.04 9.18 3.71
N VAL A 32 1.62 8.35 2.76
CA VAL A 32 1.47 6.89 2.90
C VAL A 32 1.93 6.17 1.64
N ILE A 33 2.64 5.06 1.77
CA ILE A 33 2.88 4.14 0.65
C ILE A 33 1.68 3.20 0.58
N THR A 34 0.88 3.30 -0.48
CA THR A 34 -0.31 2.46 -0.64
C THR A 34 0.08 0.98 -0.78
N GLY A 35 -0.82 0.07 -0.38
CA GLY A 35 -0.60 -1.36 -0.55
C GLY A 35 -0.34 -1.77 -2.01
N ALA A 36 -0.96 -1.07 -2.96
CA ALA A 36 -0.71 -1.27 -4.38
C ALA A 36 0.72 -0.87 -4.80
N ALA A 37 1.22 0.27 -4.31
CA ALA A 37 2.59 0.71 -4.56
C ALA A 37 3.61 -0.24 -3.93
N LEU A 38 3.36 -0.69 -2.68
CA LEU A 38 4.20 -1.67 -2.00
C LEU A 38 4.24 -3.00 -2.77
N ARG A 39 3.07 -3.52 -3.17
CA ARG A 39 2.96 -4.73 -4.00
C ARG A 39 3.79 -4.60 -5.28
N GLY A 40 3.64 -3.50 -5.99
CA GLY A 40 4.38 -3.24 -7.24
C GLY A 40 5.89 -3.18 -7.02
N ALA A 41 6.35 -2.53 -5.96
CA ALA A 41 7.77 -2.44 -5.61
C ALA A 41 8.37 -3.82 -5.30
N LEU A 42 7.68 -4.64 -4.51
CA LEU A 42 8.09 -6.00 -4.18
C LEU A 42 8.05 -6.93 -5.39
N ALA A 43 7.02 -6.82 -6.23
CA ALA A 43 6.92 -7.57 -7.48
C ALA A 43 8.06 -7.23 -8.44
N ALA A 44 8.39 -5.94 -8.60
CA ALA A 44 9.50 -5.49 -9.42
C ALA A 44 10.85 -5.99 -8.88
N TRP A 45 11.03 -6.02 -7.56
CA TRP A 45 12.21 -6.61 -6.94
C TRP A 45 12.29 -8.12 -7.23
N TRP A 46 11.19 -8.86 -7.01
CA TRP A 46 11.13 -10.31 -7.27
C TRP A 46 11.50 -10.65 -8.71
N LEU A 47 10.93 -9.93 -9.68
CA LEU A 47 11.21 -10.17 -11.10
C LEU A 47 12.68 -9.95 -11.45
N ARG A 48 13.37 -9.02 -10.78
CA ARG A 48 14.81 -8.80 -10.98
C ARG A 48 15.67 -9.89 -10.35
N THR A 49 15.23 -10.48 -9.24
CA THR A 49 16.05 -11.41 -8.46
C THR A 49 15.80 -12.88 -8.84
N ASN A 50 14.54 -13.25 -9.07
CA ASN A 50 14.10 -14.63 -9.27
C ASN A 50 13.52 -14.90 -10.67
N GLY A 51 13.23 -13.84 -11.43
CA GLY A 51 12.51 -13.94 -12.70
C GLY A 51 11.00 -14.14 -12.51
N ARG A 52 10.33 -14.57 -13.58
CA ARG A 52 8.87 -14.76 -13.61
C ARG A 52 8.52 -16.25 -13.59
N ASP A 53 8.08 -16.73 -12.44
CA ASP A 53 7.68 -18.12 -12.21
C ASP A 53 6.19 -18.24 -11.80
N ALA A 54 5.75 -19.47 -11.49
CA ALA A 54 4.39 -19.71 -11.02
C ALA A 54 4.13 -19.08 -9.64
N THR A 55 5.14 -19.11 -8.77
CA THR A 55 5.12 -18.52 -7.42
C THR A 55 4.86 -17.02 -7.47
N PHE A 56 5.42 -16.31 -8.44
CA PHE A 56 5.16 -14.89 -8.63
C PHE A 56 3.66 -14.57 -8.75
N ARG A 57 2.93 -15.30 -9.61
CA ARG A 57 1.49 -15.04 -9.81
C ARG A 57 0.70 -15.38 -8.55
N GLN A 58 1.05 -16.48 -7.89
CA GLN A 58 0.40 -16.89 -6.66
C GLN A 58 0.52 -15.82 -5.58
N LEU A 59 1.73 -15.27 -5.39
CA LEU A 59 2.00 -14.26 -4.38
C LEU A 59 1.41 -12.90 -4.73
N PHE A 60 1.65 -12.40 -5.95
CA PHE A 60 1.35 -11.02 -6.28
C PHE A 60 -0.03 -10.81 -6.92
N ASP A 61 -0.62 -11.80 -7.59
CA ASP A 61 -1.91 -11.66 -8.27
C ASP A 61 -3.07 -12.35 -7.53
N GLY A 62 -2.80 -13.11 -6.46
CA GLY A 62 -3.81 -13.94 -5.79
C GLY A 62 -3.81 -13.86 -4.27
N GLU A 63 -2.88 -14.58 -3.64
CA GLU A 63 -3.06 -15.04 -2.25
C GLU A 63 -2.66 -14.01 -1.19
N VAL A 64 -1.82 -13.03 -1.54
CA VAL A 64 -1.30 -12.06 -0.58
C VAL A 64 -2.01 -10.72 -0.72
N ARG A 65 -2.50 -10.21 0.41
CA ARG A 65 -3.02 -8.85 0.52
C ARG A 65 -1.96 -7.94 1.11
N PHE A 66 -1.77 -6.79 0.47
CA PHE A 66 -0.79 -5.80 0.88
C PHE A 66 -1.51 -4.61 1.52
N GLY A 67 -1.23 -4.38 2.82
CA GLY A 67 -1.65 -3.18 3.53
C GLY A 67 -0.77 -1.97 3.18
N PRO A 68 -1.24 -0.75 3.47
CA PRO A 68 -0.43 0.45 3.32
C PRO A 68 0.72 0.49 4.35
N LEU A 69 1.88 1.04 3.98
CA LEU A 69 2.87 1.50 4.95
C LEU A 69 2.52 2.92 5.35
N ILE A 70 1.93 3.02 6.54
CA ILE A 70 1.64 4.27 7.23
C ILE A 70 2.81 4.63 8.14
N ARG A 71 3.00 5.93 8.40
CA ARG A 71 3.94 6.35 9.44
C ARG A 71 3.46 5.83 10.80
N SER A 72 4.40 5.51 11.68
CA SER A 72 4.12 4.97 13.01
C SER A 72 3.33 5.92 13.92
N ASP A 73 3.38 7.23 13.64
CA ASP A 73 2.62 8.26 14.35
C ASP A 73 1.25 8.57 13.71
N CYS A 74 0.86 7.86 12.66
CA CYS A 74 -0.44 8.00 12.02
C CYS A 74 -1.37 6.85 12.42
N LEU A 75 -2.63 7.20 12.68
CA LEU A 75 -3.71 6.23 12.85
C LEU A 75 -4.53 6.18 11.56
N LEU A 76 -4.85 4.97 11.10
CA LEU A 76 -5.78 4.78 10.00
C LEU A 76 -7.20 4.86 10.58
N GLU A 77 -7.88 5.97 10.35
CA GLU A 77 -9.27 6.12 10.77
C GLU A 77 -10.22 5.37 9.84
N ASN A 78 -11.17 4.66 10.43
CA ASN A 78 -12.24 4.02 9.68
C ASN A 78 -13.36 5.04 9.46
N LEU A 79 -13.60 5.41 8.20
CA LEU A 79 -14.64 6.36 7.82
C LEU A 79 -16.06 5.91 8.24
N SER A 80 -16.28 4.60 8.43
CA SER A 80 -17.56 4.08 8.95
C SER A 80 -17.83 4.46 10.41
N VAL A 81 -16.81 4.87 11.17
CA VAL A 81 -16.94 5.33 12.56
C VAL A 81 -17.08 6.85 12.61
N THR A 82 -16.51 7.56 11.64
CA THR A 82 -16.51 9.03 11.58
C THR A 82 -17.86 9.60 11.12
N GLU A 83 -18.54 8.92 10.19
CA GLU A 83 -19.85 9.36 9.71
C GLU A 83 -20.80 8.16 9.62
N CYS A 84 -21.83 8.15 10.49
CA CYS A 84 -22.91 7.19 10.36
C CYS A 84 -23.78 7.61 9.16
N LYS A 85 -23.51 7.02 7.99
CA LYS A 85 -24.26 7.33 6.75
C LYS A 85 -25.78 7.13 6.94
N TYR A 86 -26.17 6.24 7.84
CA TYR A 86 -27.55 6.01 8.25
C TYR A 86 -27.79 6.70 9.58
N HIS A 87 -28.53 7.81 9.56
CA HIS A 87 -29.08 8.39 10.78
C HIS A 87 -30.33 7.59 11.16
N GLN A 88 -30.52 7.27 12.44
CA GLN A 88 -31.79 6.69 12.90
C GLN A 88 -32.91 7.72 12.65
N GLY A 89 -33.63 7.59 11.53
CA GLY A 89 -34.65 8.55 11.12
C GLY A 89 -35.06 8.51 9.65
N ASP A 90 -34.33 7.80 8.77
CA ASP A 90 -34.77 7.47 7.39
C ASP A 90 -35.46 6.09 7.32
#